data_AF-A0A897MTG8-F1
#
_entry.id   AF-A0A897MTG8-F1
#
_cell.length_a   1.000
_cell.length_b   1.000
_cell.length_c   1.000
_cell.angle_alpha   90.00
_cell.angle_beta   90.00
_cell.angle_gamma   90.00
#
_symmetry.space_group_name_H-M   'P 1'
#
loop_
_entity.id
_entity.type
_entity.pdbx_description
1 polymer ?
#
loop_
_entity_poly.entity_id
_entity_poly.type
_entity_poly.pdbx_seq_one_letter_code
_entity_poly.pdbx_strand_id
1 'polypeptide(L)'
;MLNSQMADDKNGRENQADREMQRQREREIEAELQRGDEPEPPVDTSTLAFFETELDAVAFPATGAEIVETVGDREIEAETGVYTVAELLPETDVETFESPAAVRTRIQRPTIASAMKRIVEAAAGIEQADFRTSQREAYERTFLELQAIDAVDDDEGISVIRDWIVERIDEKGKLPGSRDVRRRAAKYCRANGYQVSNDEWLGV
;
A
#
# COMPACT_ATOMS: atom_id res chain seq x y z
N MET A 1 -23.84 53.55 47.80
CA MET A 1 -23.15 53.19 46.55
C MET A 1 -23.49 51.75 46.25
N LEU A 2 -24.20 51.50 45.14
CA LEU A 2 -24.78 50.20 44.79
C LEU A 2 -23.71 49.28 44.19
N ASN A 3 -23.60 48.06 44.73
CA ASN A 3 -22.88 46.93 44.13
C ASN A 3 -23.62 46.49 42.86
N SER A 4 -22.99 46.56 41.68
CA SER A 4 -23.44 45.84 40.49
C SER A 4 -22.97 44.40 40.58
N GLN A 5 -23.92 43.52 40.86
CA GLN A 5 -23.82 42.08 40.83
C GLN A 5 -23.63 41.64 39.37
N MET A 6 -22.49 41.03 39.04
CA MET A 6 -22.33 40.26 37.80
C MET A 6 -23.36 39.13 37.82
N ALA A 7 -24.46 39.32 37.09
CA ALA A 7 -25.42 38.27 36.81
C ALA A 7 -24.73 37.28 35.86
N ASP A 8 -24.18 36.22 36.44
CA ASP A 8 -23.76 35.04 35.71
C ASP A 8 -25.05 34.32 35.27
N ASP A 9 -25.58 34.75 34.13
CA ASP A 9 -26.81 34.20 33.56
C ASP A 9 -26.61 32.71 33.31
N LYS A 10 -27.54 31.91 33.82
CA LYS A 10 -27.58 30.44 33.69
C LYS A 10 -27.39 29.96 32.24
N ASN A 11 -27.84 30.78 31.28
CA ASN A 11 -27.70 30.58 29.84
C ASN A 11 -26.26 30.68 29.32
N GLY A 12 -25.36 31.39 30.02
CA GLY A 12 -23.95 31.51 29.65
C GLY A 12 -23.16 30.23 29.90
N ARG A 13 -23.48 29.50 30.98
CA ARG A 13 -22.82 28.23 31.31
C ARG A 13 -23.24 27.08 30.39
N GLU A 14 -24.51 27.00 30.02
CA GLU A 14 -24.99 26.00 29.04
C GLU A 14 -24.33 26.22 27.68
N ASN A 15 -24.27 27.47 27.19
CA ASN A 15 -23.58 27.78 25.93
C ASN A 15 -22.08 27.47 25.94
N GLN A 16 -21.41 27.52 27.10
CA GLN A 16 -20.01 27.14 27.21
C GLN A 16 -19.83 25.61 27.14
N ALA A 17 -20.71 24.86 27.82
CA ALA A 17 -20.71 23.39 27.78
C ALA A 17 -21.00 22.85 26.37
N ASP A 18 -21.97 23.43 25.66
CA ASP A 18 -22.32 23.03 24.29
C ASP A 18 -21.16 23.26 23.30
N ARG A 19 -20.44 24.39 23.44
CA ARG A 19 -19.26 24.69 22.62
C ARG A 19 -18.06 23.81 22.94
N GLU A 20 -17.91 23.36 24.18
CA GLU A 20 -16.84 22.44 24.56
C GLU A 20 -17.12 21.03 24.05
N MET A 21 -18.37 20.59 24.14
CA MET A 21 -18.84 19.32 23.58
C MET A 21 -18.73 19.27 22.05
N GLN A 22 -19.08 20.36 21.34
CA GLN A 22 -18.86 20.46 19.89
C GLN A 22 -17.39 20.33 19.52
N ARG A 23 -16.49 21.01 20.25
CA ARG A 23 -15.04 20.94 19.99
C ARG A 23 -14.44 19.58 20.31
N GLN A 24 -14.94 18.88 21.32
CA GLN A 24 -14.53 17.51 21.59
C GLN A 24 -14.98 16.56 20.48
N ARG A 25 -16.23 16.71 20.02
CA ARG A 25 -16.78 15.90 18.93
C ARG A 25 -16.08 16.16 17.59
N GLU A 26 -15.75 17.41 17.29
CA GLU A 26 -14.94 17.77 16.12
C GLU A 26 -13.55 17.13 16.19
N ARG A 27 -12.91 17.12 17.37
CA ARG A 27 -11.62 16.44 17.56
C ARG A 27 -11.72 14.92 17.44
N GLU A 28 -12.78 14.30 17.95
CA GLU A 28 -13.00 12.86 17.79
C GLU A 28 -13.20 12.51 16.32
N ILE A 29 -13.99 13.30 15.58
CA ILE A 29 -14.20 13.12 14.14
C ILE A 29 -12.88 13.36 13.38
N GLU A 30 -12.12 14.40 13.70
CA GLU A 30 -10.84 14.70 13.06
C GLU A 30 -9.78 13.63 13.36
N ALA A 31 -9.77 13.07 14.58
CA ALA A 31 -8.87 11.98 14.96
C ALA A 31 -9.33 10.61 14.39
N GLU A 32 -10.63 10.41 14.15
CA GLU A 32 -11.14 9.28 13.37
C GLU A 32 -10.77 9.41 11.89
N LEU A 33 -10.88 10.61 11.31
CA LEU A 33 -10.44 10.90 9.93
C LEU A 33 -8.93 10.70 9.76
N GLN A 34 -8.11 11.21 10.68
CA GLN A 34 -6.65 11.04 10.64
C GLN A 34 -6.20 9.58 10.79
N ARG A 35 -6.95 8.74 11.51
CA ARG A 35 -6.69 7.28 11.57
C ARG A 35 -7.05 6.57 10.27
N GLY A 36 -8.07 7.04 9.56
CA GLY A 36 -8.41 6.53 8.23
C GLY A 36 -7.37 6.91 7.17
N ASP A 37 -6.63 8.01 7.39
CA ASP A 37 -5.57 8.49 6.49
C ASP A 37 -4.19 7.81 6.73
N GLU A 38 -4.10 6.75 7.53
CA GLU A 38 -2.86 6.01 7.74
C GLU A 38 -2.64 4.90 6.69
N PRO A 39 -1.48 4.85 5.99
CA PRO A 39 -1.20 3.81 4.99
C PRO A 39 -1.24 2.41 5.59
N GLU A 40 -1.61 1.39 4.81
CA GLU A 40 -1.62 -0.01 5.26
C GLU A 40 -0.33 -0.32 6.04
N PRO A 41 -0.45 -0.69 7.33
CA PRO A 41 0.70 -1.02 8.12
C PRO A 41 1.33 -2.31 7.58
N PRO A 42 2.67 -2.42 7.59
CA PRO A 42 3.30 -3.67 7.21
C PRO A 42 2.82 -4.79 8.13
N VAL A 43 2.63 -5.99 7.56
CA VAL A 43 2.30 -7.19 8.33
C VAL A 43 3.31 -7.35 9.46
N ASP A 44 2.80 -7.66 10.65
CA ASP A 44 3.61 -7.76 11.85
C ASP A 44 4.77 -8.74 11.67
N THR A 45 5.96 -8.30 12.06
CA THR A 45 7.19 -9.08 11.87
C THR A 45 7.17 -10.40 12.62
N SER A 46 6.42 -10.53 13.72
CA SER A 46 6.28 -11.78 14.46
C SER A 46 5.34 -12.76 13.76
N THR A 47 4.28 -12.28 13.09
CA THR A 47 3.44 -13.10 12.19
C THR A 47 4.29 -13.67 11.05
N LEU A 48 5.16 -12.84 10.46
CA LEU A 48 6.04 -13.26 9.37
C LEU A 48 7.22 -14.15 9.83
N ALA A 49 7.65 -14.07 11.09
CA ALA A 49 8.72 -14.93 11.62
C ALA A 49 8.30 -16.39 11.69
N PHE A 50 7.00 -16.67 11.92
CA PHE A 50 6.49 -18.04 11.85
C PHE A 50 6.57 -18.59 10.41
N PHE A 51 6.24 -17.76 9.42
CA PHE A 51 6.37 -18.09 8.01
C PHE A 51 7.83 -18.35 7.58
N GLU A 52 8.82 -17.64 8.14
CA GLU A 52 10.24 -17.88 7.83
C GLU A 52 10.69 -19.31 8.18
N THR A 53 10.13 -19.91 9.23
CA THR A 53 10.45 -21.31 9.59
C THR A 53 9.91 -22.30 8.56
N GLU A 54 8.79 -21.97 7.92
CA GLU A 54 8.21 -22.81 6.86
C GLU A 54 8.97 -22.69 5.55
N LEU A 55 9.60 -21.52 5.31
CA LEU A 55 10.52 -21.32 4.20
C LEU A 55 11.83 -22.11 4.32
N ASP A 56 12.14 -22.71 5.48
CA ASP A 56 13.29 -23.64 5.61
C ASP A 56 13.14 -24.89 4.73
N ALA A 57 11.92 -25.20 4.28
CA ALA A 57 11.67 -26.28 3.32
C ALA A 57 12.07 -25.92 1.88
N VAL A 58 12.26 -24.64 1.58
CA VAL A 58 12.65 -24.14 0.25
C VAL A 58 14.17 -24.04 0.16
N ALA A 59 14.74 -24.60 -0.91
CA ALA A 59 16.17 -24.47 -1.19
C ALA A 59 16.45 -23.11 -1.87
N PHE A 60 17.15 -22.21 -1.17
CA PHE A 60 17.55 -20.92 -1.73
C PHE A 60 18.93 -20.98 -2.45
N PRO A 61 19.14 -20.20 -3.52
CA PRO A 61 18.19 -19.27 -4.14
C PRO A 61 17.05 -20.00 -4.86
N ALA A 62 15.84 -19.43 -4.80
CA ALA A 62 14.60 -20.02 -5.33
C ALA A 62 13.80 -19.01 -6.17
N THR A 63 13.11 -19.48 -7.20
CA THR A 63 12.18 -18.65 -7.98
C THR A 63 10.84 -18.46 -7.26
N GLY A 64 10.06 -17.47 -7.71
CA GLY A 64 8.68 -17.30 -7.23
C GLY A 64 7.84 -18.57 -7.42
N ALA A 65 7.98 -19.24 -8.57
CA ALA A 65 7.31 -20.51 -8.84
C ALA A 65 7.69 -21.62 -7.84
N GLU A 66 8.99 -21.82 -7.57
CA GLU A 66 9.48 -22.84 -6.63
C GLU A 66 8.97 -22.61 -5.19
N ILE A 67 8.90 -21.34 -4.77
CA ILE A 67 8.34 -20.98 -3.46
C ILE A 67 6.83 -21.25 -3.42
N VAL A 68 6.08 -20.84 -4.44
CA VAL A 68 4.63 -21.06 -4.51
C VAL A 68 4.30 -22.56 -4.56
N GLU A 69 5.09 -23.36 -5.27
CA GLU A 69 4.92 -24.82 -5.29
C GLU A 69 5.07 -25.45 -3.89
N THR A 70 5.99 -24.92 -3.08
CA THR A 70 6.31 -25.50 -1.76
C THR A 70 5.39 -25.00 -0.65
N VAL A 71 5.09 -23.70 -0.63
CA VAL A 71 4.38 -23.02 0.48
C VAL A 71 3.22 -22.13 0.01
N GLY A 72 2.74 -22.31 -1.21
CA GLY A 72 1.74 -21.44 -1.84
C GLY A 72 0.43 -21.30 -1.06
N ASP A 73 -0.08 -22.39 -0.48
CA ASP A 73 -1.33 -22.40 0.29
C ASP A 73 -1.20 -21.74 1.67
N ARG A 74 0.01 -21.29 2.06
CA ARG A 74 0.23 -20.76 3.39
C ARG A 74 -0.41 -19.37 3.53
N GLU A 75 -1.25 -19.25 4.54
CA GLU A 75 -1.93 -17.99 4.88
C GLU A 75 -1.02 -17.01 5.64
N ILE A 76 -1.17 -15.73 5.28
CA ILE A 76 -0.56 -14.55 5.86
C ILE A 76 -1.71 -13.66 6.32
N GLU A 77 -1.79 -13.42 7.63
CA GLU A 77 -2.79 -12.54 8.22
C GLU A 77 -2.30 -11.09 8.18
N ALA A 78 -3.09 -10.22 7.55
CA ALA A 78 -2.88 -8.78 7.48
C ALA A 78 -4.12 -8.04 7.98
N GLU A 79 -4.00 -6.73 8.21
CA GLU A 79 -5.15 -5.91 8.63
C GLU A 79 -6.25 -5.86 7.56
N THR A 80 -5.85 -5.88 6.29
CA THR A 80 -6.72 -5.85 5.11
C THR A 80 -7.37 -7.20 4.79
N GLY A 81 -6.89 -8.30 5.38
CA GLY A 81 -7.44 -9.63 5.17
C GLY A 81 -6.42 -10.76 5.32
N VAL A 82 -6.83 -11.96 4.91
CA VAL A 82 -5.98 -13.14 4.87
C VAL A 82 -5.61 -13.42 3.42
N TYR A 83 -4.31 -13.60 3.17
CA TYR A 83 -3.75 -13.85 1.84
C TYR A 83 -2.92 -15.11 1.86
N THR A 84 -2.95 -15.90 0.79
CA THR A 84 -2.02 -17.02 0.61
C THR A 84 -0.70 -16.53 0.01
N VAL A 85 0.39 -17.25 0.23
CA VAL A 85 1.69 -16.95 -0.43
C VAL A 85 1.52 -16.96 -1.96
N ALA A 86 0.72 -17.89 -2.47
CA ALA A 86 0.37 -17.93 -3.88
C ALA A 86 -0.28 -16.62 -4.34
N GLU A 87 -1.11 -15.94 -3.54
CA GLU A 87 -1.71 -14.65 -3.92
C GLU A 87 -0.73 -13.48 -3.91
N LEU A 88 0.42 -13.60 -3.23
CA LEU A 88 1.37 -12.50 -3.03
C LEU A 88 2.65 -12.63 -3.86
N LEU A 89 3.02 -13.84 -4.28
CA LEU A 89 4.21 -14.10 -5.09
C LEU A 89 3.86 -14.48 -6.53
N PRO A 90 4.63 -14.00 -7.52
CA PRO A 90 4.45 -14.42 -8.90
C PRO A 90 4.83 -15.88 -9.07
N GLU A 91 3.92 -16.67 -9.66
CA GLU A 91 4.16 -18.08 -9.97
C GLU A 91 4.96 -18.21 -11.28
N THR A 92 6.17 -17.64 -11.29
CA THR A 92 7.03 -17.53 -12.46
C THR A 92 8.51 -17.63 -12.09
N ASP A 93 9.34 -17.91 -13.08
CA ASP A 93 10.81 -17.93 -12.95
C ASP A 93 11.47 -16.55 -13.18
N VAL A 94 10.67 -15.48 -13.29
CA VAL A 94 11.17 -14.13 -13.60
C VAL A 94 11.93 -13.51 -12.42
N GLU A 95 11.47 -13.77 -11.19
CA GLU A 95 12.09 -13.28 -9.95
C GLU A 95 12.78 -14.43 -9.21
N THR A 96 14.00 -14.19 -8.73
CA THR A 96 14.74 -15.09 -7.85
C THR A 96 14.94 -14.44 -6.49
N PHE A 97 14.75 -15.22 -5.44
CA PHE A 97 14.92 -14.81 -4.05
C PHE A 97 16.17 -15.48 -3.48
N GLU A 98 17.02 -14.70 -2.81
CA GLU A 98 18.29 -15.19 -2.25
C GLU A 98 18.15 -15.80 -0.85
N SER A 99 17.04 -15.53 -0.16
CA SER A 99 16.83 -15.98 1.23
C SER A 99 15.37 -15.87 1.65
N PRO A 100 14.96 -16.54 2.75
CA PRO A 100 13.65 -16.35 3.36
C PRO A 100 13.32 -14.89 3.70
N ALA A 101 14.30 -14.13 4.18
CA ALA A 101 14.14 -12.71 4.51
C ALA A 101 13.82 -11.85 3.28
N ALA A 102 14.32 -12.23 2.09
CA ALA A 102 13.96 -11.57 0.84
C ALA A 102 12.49 -11.82 0.48
N VAL A 103 11.99 -13.04 0.69
CA VAL A 103 10.57 -13.39 0.52
C VAL A 103 9.71 -12.62 1.51
N ARG A 104 10.10 -12.59 2.79
CA ARG A 104 9.40 -11.81 3.83
C ARG A 104 9.24 -10.35 3.44
N THR A 105 10.34 -9.71 3.01
CA THR A 105 10.33 -8.30 2.59
C THR A 105 9.37 -8.07 1.43
N ARG A 106 9.19 -9.07 0.56
CA ARG A 106 8.31 -9.01 -0.60
C ARG A 106 6.83 -9.05 -0.24
N ILE A 107 6.47 -9.89 0.73
CA ILE A 107 5.07 -10.16 1.09
C ILE A 107 4.55 -9.32 2.26
N GLN A 108 5.43 -8.62 2.99
CA GLN A 108 5.06 -7.81 4.16
C GLN A 108 4.03 -6.69 3.90
N ARG A 109 3.79 -6.35 2.62
CA ARG A 109 2.75 -5.41 2.18
C ARG A 109 1.86 -6.11 1.14
N PRO A 110 0.82 -6.84 1.57
CA PRO A 110 0.02 -7.71 0.71
C PRO A 110 -0.60 -7.00 -0.49
N THR A 111 -1.09 -5.77 -0.32
CA THR A 111 -1.67 -5.00 -1.42
C THR A 111 -0.65 -4.68 -2.51
N ILE A 112 0.56 -4.26 -2.13
CA ILE A 112 1.66 -4.02 -3.07
C ILE A 112 2.16 -5.34 -3.67
N ALA A 113 2.29 -6.38 -2.86
CA ALA A 113 2.78 -7.69 -3.29
C ALA A 113 1.87 -8.31 -4.36
N SER A 114 0.55 -8.33 -4.12
CA SER A 114 -0.45 -8.82 -5.07
C SER A 114 -0.51 -7.98 -6.36
N ALA A 115 -0.34 -6.66 -6.27
CA ALA A 115 -0.25 -5.80 -7.46
C ALA A 115 1.00 -6.11 -8.29
N MET A 116 2.15 -6.27 -7.63
CA MET A 116 3.40 -6.63 -8.28
C MET A 116 3.36 -8.04 -8.86
N LYS A 117 2.74 -9.01 -8.18
CA LYS A 117 2.50 -10.37 -8.69
C LYS A 117 1.87 -10.30 -10.08
N ARG A 118 0.74 -9.60 -10.22
CA ARG A 118 0.01 -9.48 -11.49
C ARG A 118 0.84 -8.85 -12.60
N ILE A 119 1.65 -7.85 -12.28
CA ILE A 119 2.54 -7.18 -13.25
C ILE A 119 3.64 -8.13 -13.72
N VAL A 120 4.27 -8.86 -12.81
CA VAL A 120 5.34 -9.82 -13.11
C VAL A 120 4.80 -10.96 -13.97
N GLU A 121 3.64 -11.50 -13.61
CA GLU A 121 3.00 -12.58 -14.38
C GLU A 121 2.58 -12.12 -15.78
N ALA A 122 2.02 -10.92 -15.92
CA ALA A 122 1.74 -10.33 -17.23
C ALA A 122 3.03 -10.13 -18.05
N ALA A 123 4.15 -9.81 -17.38
CA ALA A 123 5.44 -9.61 -18.03
C ALA A 123 6.19 -10.91 -18.37
N ALA A 124 5.83 -12.07 -17.79
CA ALA A 124 6.58 -13.32 -17.91
C ALA A 124 6.71 -13.88 -19.34
N GLY A 125 5.85 -13.43 -20.26
CA GLY A 125 5.88 -13.77 -21.69
C GLY A 125 6.58 -12.75 -22.59
N ILE A 126 6.96 -11.59 -22.07
CA ILE A 126 7.75 -10.57 -22.80
C ILE A 126 9.22 -10.95 -22.64
N GLU A 127 10.04 -10.80 -23.69
CA GLU A 127 11.48 -11.10 -23.65
C GLU A 127 12.10 -10.62 -22.33
N GLN A 128 12.56 -11.58 -21.51
CA GLN A 128 12.88 -11.46 -20.07
C GLN A 128 13.93 -10.39 -19.69
N ALA A 129 14.51 -9.69 -20.67
CA ALA A 129 15.63 -8.77 -20.47
C ALA A 129 15.26 -7.45 -19.74
N ASP A 130 13.97 -7.14 -19.59
CA ASP A 130 13.53 -5.80 -19.21
C ASP A 130 12.92 -5.66 -17.81
N PHE A 131 12.42 -6.72 -17.14
CA PHE A 131 11.96 -6.56 -15.75
C PHE A 131 13.12 -6.61 -14.75
N ARG A 132 13.98 -5.60 -14.83
CA ARG A 132 15.17 -5.46 -13.98
C ARG A 132 14.74 -5.12 -12.56
N THR A 133 15.54 -5.56 -11.58
CA THR A 133 15.37 -5.23 -10.15
C THR A 133 15.09 -3.74 -9.91
N SER A 134 15.78 -2.84 -10.62
CA SER A 134 15.57 -1.40 -10.49
C SER A 134 14.23 -0.89 -11.02
N GLN A 135 13.68 -1.49 -12.08
CA GLN A 135 12.36 -1.12 -12.60
C GLN A 135 11.26 -1.59 -11.64
N ARG A 136 11.41 -2.83 -11.16
CA ARG A 136 10.58 -3.45 -10.13
C ARG A 136 10.53 -2.60 -8.85
N GLU A 137 11.68 -2.24 -8.28
CA GLU A 137 11.78 -1.36 -7.11
C GLU A 137 11.15 0.02 -7.34
N ALA A 138 11.29 0.58 -8.54
CA ALA A 138 10.66 1.86 -8.87
C ALA A 138 9.13 1.76 -8.97
N TYR A 139 8.58 0.62 -9.37
CA TYR A 139 7.14 0.37 -9.34
C TYR A 139 6.65 0.24 -7.90
N GLU A 140 7.33 -0.56 -7.08
CA GLU A 140 7.01 -0.69 -5.65
C GLU A 140 7.05 0.65 -4.94
N ARG A 141 8.09 1.46 -5.19
CA ARG A 141 8.16 2.81 -4.65
C ARG A 141 6.98 3.68 -5.09
N THR A 142 6.51 3.52 -6.33
CA THR A 142 5.30 4.23 -6.79
C THR A 142 4.06 3.78 -6.03
N PHE A 143 3.92 2.48 -5.75
CA PHE A 143 2.80 1.98 -4.95
C PHE A 143 2.87 2.40 -3.48
N LEU A 144 4.06 2.42 -2.87
CA LEU A 144 4.26 2.97 -1.53
C LEU A 144 3.82 4.43 -1.42
N GLU A 145 4.11 5.22 -2.45
CA GLU A 145 3.75 6.65 -2.47
C GLU A 145 2.25 6.85 -2.74
N LEU A 146 1.60 5.93 -3.47
CA LEU A 146 0.14 5.92 -3.63
C LEU A 146 -0.56 5.57 -2.32
N GLN A 147 -0.11 4.50 -1.65
CA GLN A 147 -0.62 4.08 -0.35
C GLN A 147 -0.47 5.17 0.72
N ALA A 148 0.62 5.94 0.67
CA ALA A 148 0.83 7.08 1.59
C ALA A 148 -0.08 8.29 1.31
N ILE A 149 -0.67 8.40 0.12
CA ILE A 149 -1.54 9.50 -0.27
C ILE A 149 -3.03 9.13 -0.08
N ASP A 150 -3.37 7.86 -0.22
CA ASP A 150 -4.73 7.36 -0.44
C ASP A 150 -5.12 6.29 0.60
N ALA A 151 -4.90 6.59 1.87
CA ALA A 151 -5.14 5.63 2.95
C ALA A 151 -6.63 5.40 3.28
N VAL A 152 -7.52 6.32 2.87
CA VAL A 152 -8.97 6.25 3.15
C VAL A 152 -9.79 5.48 2.11
N ASP A 153 -9.21 5.06 0.99
CA ASP A 153 -9.93 4.43 -0.13
C ASP A 153 -9.35 3.06 -0.53
N ASP A 154 -9.09 2.19 0.47
CA ASP A 154 -8.69 0.79 0.30
C ASP A 154 -7.57 0.56 -0.75
N ASP A 155 -6.59 1.48 -0.80
CA ASP A 155 -5.49 1.46 -1.76
C ASP A 155 -5.94 1.42 -3.26
N GLU A 156 -7.10 2.03 -3.61
CA GLU A 156 -7.66 2.02 -4.97
C GLU A 156 -6.62 2.49 -6.01
N GLY A 157 -5.82 3.50 -5.67
CA GLY A 157 -4.74 4.00 -6.52
C GLY A 157 -3.75 2.91 -6.95
N ILE A 158 -3.42 1.95 -6.08
CA ILE A 158 -2.55 0.82 -6.43
C ILE A 158 -3.22 -0.04 -7.51
N SER A 159 -4.50 -0.38 -7.33
CA SER A 159 -5.25 -1.19 -8.29
C SER A 159 -5.37 -0.51 -9.66
N VAL A 160 -5.68 0.79 -9.69
CA VAL A 160 -5.81 1.55 -10.94
C VAL A 160 -4.49 1.61 -11.71
N ILE A 161 -3.37 1.79 -11.01
CA ILE A 161 -2.06 1.87 -11.65
C ILE A 161 -1.56 0.48 -12.07
N ARG A 162 -1.81 -0.57 -11.27
CA ARG A 162 -1.57 -1.96 -11.65
C ARG A 162 -2.30 -2.31 -12.94
N ASP A 163 -3.61 -2.06 -13.01
CA ASP A 163 -4.43 -2.44 -14.16
C ASP A 163 -3.99 -1.70 -15.42
N TRP A 164 -3.61 -0.42 -15.29
CA TRP A 164 -3.02 0.33 -16.39
C TRP A 164 -1.66 -0.24 -16.85
N ILE A 165 -0.81 -0.74 -15.94
CA ILE A 165 0.47 -1.38 -16.32
C ILE A 165 0.20 -2.68 -17.08
N VAL A 166 -0.70 -3.52 -16.58
CA VAL A 166 -1.08 -4.79 -17.22
C VAL A 166 -1.69 -4.54 -18.60
N GLU A 167 -2.63 -3.60 -18.72
CA GLU A 167 -3.19 -3.19 -20.01
C GLU A 167 -2.10 -2.70 -20.98
N ARG A 168 -1.10 -1.98 -20.48
CA ARG A 168 0.04 -1.54 -21.32
C ARG A 168 0.93 -2.68 -21.79
N ILE A 169 1.13 -3.68 -20.95
CA ILE A 169 1.83 -4.91 -21.31
C ILE A 169 1.06 -5.62 -22.42
N ASP A 170 -0.23 -5.84 -22.25
CA ASP A 170 -1.09 -6.51 -23.23
C ASP A 170 -1.16 -5.76 -24.57
N GLU A 171 -1.32 -4.44 -24.53
CA GLU A 171 -1.44 -3.62 -25.74
C GLU A 171 -0.14 -3.40 -26.51
N LYS A 172 0.99 -3.32 -25.81
CA LYS A 172 2.28 -2.89 -26.39
C LYS A 172 3.33 -3.98 -26.42
N GLY A 173 3.07 -5.12 -25.77
CA GLY A 173 4.03 -6.21 -25.61
C GLY A 173 5.29 -5.79 -24.86
N LYS A 174 5.23 -4.74 -24.04
CA LYS A 174 6.38 -4.24 -23.27
C LYS A 174 5.96 -3.52 -21.99
N LEU A 175 6.83 -3.60 -20.98
CA LEU A 175 6.67 -2.88 -19.72
C LEU A 175 6.77 -1.36 -19.92
N PRO A 176 5.89 -0.55 -19.29
CA PRO A 176 6.04 0.90 -19.28
C PRO A 176 7.27 1.34 -18.49
N GLY A 177 7.96 2.41 -18.92
CA GLY A 177 9.09 2.92 -18.14
C GLY A 177 8.65 3.43 -16.76
N SER A 178 9.51 3.35 -15.74
CA SER A 178 9.19 3.80 -14.37
C SER A 178 8.72 5.26 -14.32
N ARG A 179 9.25 6.13 -15.20
CA ARG A 179 8.80 7.52 -15.30
C ARG A 179 7.36 7.64 -15.81
N ASP A 180 6.94 6.76 -16.73
CA ASP A 180 5.57 6.77 -17.24
C ASP A 180 4.58 6.26 -16.19
N VAL A 181 4.98 5.24 -15.42
CA VAL A 181 4.22 4.77 -14.25
C VAL A 181 4.04 5.89 -13.23
N ARG A 182 5.12 6.57 -12.82
CA ARG A 182 5.03 7.73 -11.92
C ARG A 182 4.14 8.85 -12.46
N ARG A 183 4.23 9.17 -13.75
CA ARG A 183 3.36 10.19 -14.37
C ARG A 183 1.89 9.75 -14.35
N ARG A 184 1.60 8.48 -14.60
CA ARG A 184 0.24 7.94 -14.55
C ARG A 184 -0.32 8.00 -13.13
N ALA A 185 0.48 7.64 -12.13
CA ALA A 185 0.16 7.75 -10.70
C ALA A 185 -0.11 9.20 -10.30
N ALA A 186 0.79 10.13 -10.62
CA ALA A 186 0.60 11.55 -10.34
C ALA A 186 -0.66 12.12 -11.02
N LYS A 187 -0.98 11.66 -12.24
CA LYS A 187 -2.22 12.05 -12.93
C LYS A 187 -3.46 11.51 -12.21
N TYR A 188 -3.40 10.28 -11.69
CA TYR A 188 -4.48 9.70 -10.89
C TYR A 188 -4.69 10.53 -9.61
N CYS A 189 -3.63 10.75 -8.84
CA CYS A 189 -3.70 11.55 -7.60
C CYS A 189 -4.34 12.93 -7.84
N ARG A 190 -3.83 13.68 -8.83
CA ARG A 190 -4.36 15.02 -9.16
C ARG A 190 -5.81 14.99 -9.65
N ALA A 191 -6.25 13.92 -10.32
CA ALA A 191 -7.62 13.78 -10.79
C ALA A 191 -8.62 13.51 -9.65
N ASN A 192 -8.17 12.85 -8.59
CA ASN A 192 -8.95 12.58 -7.38
C ASN A 192 -8.77 13.63 -6.27
N GLY A 193 -8.12 14.76 -6.59
CA GLY A 193 -8.00 15.89 -5.67
C GLY A 193 -6.84 15.81 -4.68
N TYR A 194 -6.02 14.76 -4.74
CA TYR A 194 -4.84 14.63 -3.89
C TYR A 194 -3.72 15.58 -4.31
N GLN A 195 -3.08 16.21 -3.33
CA GLN A 195 -1.95 17.10 -3.54
C GLN A 195 -0.67 16.29 -3.77
N VAL A 196 0.03 16.57 -4.86
CA VAL A 196 1.33 15.95 -5.18
C VAL A 196 2.38 17.05 -5.29
N SER A 197 3.38 17.05 -4.40
CA SER A 197 4.46 18.03 -4.46
C SER A 197 5.39 17.77 -5.65
N ASN A 198 5.90 18.83 -6.26
CA ASN A 198 6.87 18.73 -7.36
C ASN A 198 8.24 18.19 -6.90
N ASP A 199 8.53 18.25 -5.60
CA ASP A 199 9.81 17.82 -5.02
C ASP A 199 9.77 16.36 -4.51
N GLU A 200 8.65 15.66 -4.69
CA GLU A 200 8.41 14.29 -4.20
C GLU A 200 8.48 13.25 -5.32
N TRP A 201 8.39 11.96 -4.98
CA TRP A 201 8.47 10.88 -5.96
C TRP A 201 7.38 11.00 -7.04
N LEU A 202 6.16 11.44 -6.72
CA LEU A 202 5.13 11.63 -7.74
C LEU A 202 5.15 13.03 -8.40
N GLY A 203 6.12 13.89 -8.07
CA GLY A 203 6.28 15.25 -8.59
C GLY A 203 6.66 15.39 -10.07
N VAL A 204 6.39 14.37 -10.90
CA VAL A 204 6.76 14.29 -12.33
C VAL A 204 5.80 15.00 -13.26
#